data_AF-A0A940U6V6-F1
#
_entry.id   AF-A0A940U6V6-F1
#
_cell.length_a   1.000
_cell.length_b   1.000
_cell.length_c   1.000
_cell.angle_alpha   90.00
_cell.angle_beta   90.00
_cell.angle_gamma   90.00
#
_symmetry.space_group_name_H-M   'P 1'
#
loop_
_entity.id
_entity.type
_entity.pdbx_description
1 polymer ?
#
loop_
_entity_poly.entity_id
_entity_poly.type
_entity_poly.pdbx_seq_one_letter_code
_entity_poly.pdbx_strand_id
1 'polypeptide(L)'
;MKETRKLWWGIVGLILLSPIGLILPEIFESGPAWGEWSLEEIEKMLGFVPAGLKKIADLWAAPVPDYNFRSFEGKGLTRSILAYIFSGCLGVGLIILVSLLVGKYLSRKDPD
;
A
#
# COMPACT_ATOMS: atom_id res chain seq x y z
N MET A 1 26.30 -14.59 -0.11
CA MET A 1 24.94 -15.12 0.16
C MET A 1 24.68 -15.46 1.64
N LYS A 2 25.67 -15.83 2.47
CA LYS A 2 25.44 -16.08 3.93
C LYS A 2 25.08 -14.80 4.70
N GLU A 3 25.74 -13.68 4.40
CA GLU A 3 25.54 -12.40 5.11
C GLU A 3 24.12 -11.84 4.97
N THR A 4 23.52 -11.96 3.78
CA THR A 4 22.15 -11.46 3.53
C THR A 4 21.05 -12.41 3.98
N ARG A 5 21.38 -13.62 4.47
CA ARG A 5 20.38 -14.61 4.90
C ARG A 5 19.52 -14.09 6.06
N LYS A 6 20.12 -13.38 7.01
CA LYS A 6 19.40 -12.78 8.14
C LYS A 6 18.43 -11.70 7.67
N LEU A 7 18.85 -10.88 6.70
CA LEU A 7 18.00 -9.87 6.08
C LEU A 7 16.77 -10.51 5.43
N TRP A 8 16.95 -11.56 4.63
CA TRP A 8 15.84 -12.25 3.97
C TRP A 8 14.86 -12.86 4.98
N TRP A 9 15.35 -13.47 6.06
CA TRP A 9 14.48 -13.95 7.13
C TRP A 9 13.72 -12.82 7.84
N GLY A 10 14.37 -11.67 8.04
CA GLY A 10 13.70 -10.47 8.55
C GLY A 10 12.59 -9.99 7.62
N ILE A 11 12.85 -9.92 6.32
CA ILE A 11 11.85 -9.52 5.31
C ILE A 11 10.67 -10.50 5.30
N VAL A 12 10.94 -11.81 5.31
CA VAL A 12 9.87 -12.82 5.39
C VAL A 12 9.05 -12.64 6.67
N GLY A 13 9.70 -12.38 7.81
CA GLY A 13 9.02 -12.06 9.07
C GLY A 13 8.11 -10.84 8.94
N LEU A 14 8.59 -9.75 8.33
CA LEU A 14 7.79 -8.55 8.12
C LEU A 14 6.61 -8.77 7.17
N ILE A 15 6.78 -9.57 6.11
CA ILE A 15 5.68 -9.94 5.19
C ILE A 15 4.61 -10.73 5.93
N LEU A 16 4.99 -11.65 6.82
CA LEU A 16 4.01 -12.43 7.60
C LEU A 16 3.32 -11.58 8.68
N LEU A 17 3.97 -10.53 9.18
CA LEU A 17 3.40 -9.59 10.14
C LEU A 17 2.52 -8.53 9.48
N SER A 18 2.69 -8.24 8.18
CA SER A 18 1.94 -7.17 7.50
C SER A 18 0.41 -7.33 7.55
N PRO A 19 -0.19 -8.53 7.47
CA PRO A 19 -1.65 -8.70 7.55
C PRO A 19 -2.22 -8.28 8.91
N ILE A 20 -1.41 -8.25 9.98
CA ILE A 20 -1.84 -7.82 11.32
C ILE A 20 -2.38 -6.39 11.28
N GLY A 21 -1.81 -5.53 10.43
CA GLY A 21 -2.27 -4.15 10.25
C GLY A 21 -3.68 -4.00 9.68
N LEU A 22 -4.23 -5.05 9.06
CA LEU A 22 -5.62 -5.08 8.55
C LEU A 22 -6.53 -5.89 9.47
N ILE A 23 -6.01 -7.01 9.99
CA ILE A 23 -6.78 -7.92 10.85
C ILE A 23 -7.13 -7.27 12.19
N LEU A 24 -6.18 -6.58 12.84
CA LEU A 24 -6.48 -5.97 14.14
C LEU A 24 -7.54 -4.88 14.04
N PRO A 25 -7.47 -3.91 13.09
CA PRO A 25 -8.52 -2.92 12.98
C PRO A 25 -9.91 -3.51 12.65
N GLU A 26 -9.96 -4.59 11.86
CA GLU A 26 -11.20 -5.31 11.57
C GLU A 26 -11.75 -6.03 12.81
N ILE A 27 -10.91 -6.65 13.64
CA ILE A 27 -11.33 -7.34 14.87
C ILE A 27 -11.78 -6.36 15.96
N PHE A 28 -11.07 -5.23 16.13
CA PHE A 28 -11.34 -4.26 17.18
C PHE A 28 -12.27 -3.13 16.75
N GLU A 29 -12.78 -3.18 15.51
CA GLU A 29 -13.61 -2.14 14.90
C GLU A 29 -12.99 -0.73 15.05
N SER A 30 -11.66 -0.63 15.02
CA SER A 30 -10.94 0.59 15.37
C SER A 30 -10.83 1.61 14.22
N GLY A 31 -11.55 1.37 13.12
CA GLY A 31 -11.45 2.15 11.89
C GLY A 31 -10.44 1.56 10.89
N PRO A 32 -10.00 2.33 9.90
CA PRO A 32 -9.13 1.86 8.82
C PRO A 32 -7.69 1.63 9.31
N ALA A 33 -6.87 1.02 8.45
CA ALA A 33 -5.46 0.84 8.72
C ALA A 33 -4.74 2.19 8.93
N TRP A 34 -3.68 2.16 9.74
CA TRP A 34 -2.92 3.35 10.05
C TRP A 34 -2.31 3.96 8.77
N GLY A 35 -2.65 5.21 8.48
CA GLY A 35 -2.23 5.91 7.26
C GLY A 35 -3.23 5.87 6.11
N GLU A 36 -4.30 5.06 6.21
CA GLU A 36 -5.33 4.93 5.17
C GLU A 36 -6.60 5.73 5.51
N TRP A 37 -6.47 6.79 6.31
CA TRP A 37 -7.63 7.59 6.71
C TRP A 37 -8.11 8.52 5.59
N SER A 38 -9.42 8.49 5.39
CA SER A 38 -10.19 9.46 4.62
C SER A 38 -10.40 10.77 5.40
N LEU A 39 -10.85 11.82 4.70
CA LEU A 39 -11.15 13.11 5.35
C LEU A 39 -12.27 12.96 6.39
N GLU A 40 -13.24 12.10 6.10
CA GLU A 40 -14.39 11.79 6.93
C GLU A 40 -13.96 11.11 8.23
N GLU A 41 -12.98 10.21 8.17
CA GLU A 41 -12.43 9.54 9.35
C GLU A 41 -11.60 10.50 10.20
N ILE A 42 -10.83 11.39 9.57
CA ILE A 42 -10.09 12.43 10.28
C ILE A 42 -11.06 13.40 10.97
N GLU A 43 -12.14 13.79 10.30
CA GLU A 43 -13.20 14.60 10.89
C GLU A 43 -13.86 13.88 12.07
N LYS A 44 -14.12 12.58 11.96
CA LYS A 44 -14.69 11.77 13.05
C LYS A 44 -13.74 11.67 14.25
N MET A 45 -12.43 11.59 14.02
CA MET A 45 -11.41 11.49 15.08
C MET A 45 -11.11 12.83 15.76
N LEU A 46 -11.04 13.92 15.00
CA LEU A 46 -10.60 15.22 15.48
C LEU A 46 -11.76 16.21 15.72
N GLY A 47 -12.95 15.94 15.18
CA GLY A 47 -14.10 16.84 15.16
C GLY A 47 -14.01 17.94 14.09
N PHE A 48 -12.97 17.95 13.26
CA PHE A 48 -12.79 18.89 12.16
C PHE A 48 -11.77 18.37 11.12
N VAL A 49 -11.82 18.90 9.90
CA VAL A 49 -10.82 18.64 8.86
C VAL A 49 -9.78 19.77 8.83
N PRO A 50 -8.47 19.49 8.99
CA PRO A 50 -7.44 20.50 8.84
C PRO A 50 -7.48 21.18 7.46
N ALA A 51 -7.47 22.51 7.42
CA ALA A 51 -7.65 23.27 6.17
C ALA A 51 -6.56 22.98 5.12
N GLY A 52 -5.33 22.68 5.55
CA GLY A 52 -4.25 22.25 4.64
C GLY A 52 -4.58 20.92 3.97
N LEU A 53 -5.09 19.96 4.74
CA LEU A 53 -5.46 18.64 4.23
C LEU A 53 -6.60 18.73 3.21
N LYS A 54 -7.63 19.54 3.50
CA LYS A 54 -8.74 19.78 2.58
C LYS A 54 -8.30 20.33 1.21
N LYS A 55 -7.24 21.13 1.17
CA LYS A 55 -6.72 21.70 -0.09
C LYS A 55 -5.94 20.69 -0.93
N ILE A 56 -5.34 19.69 -0.29
CA ILE A 56 -4.46 18.73 -0.97
C ILE A 56 -5.13 17.38 -1.23
N ALA A 57 -6.22 17.07 -0.53
CA ALA A 57 -6.91 15.78 -0.66
C ALA A 57 -7.38 15.50 -2.10
N ASP A 58 -7.85 16.53 -2.81
CA ASP A 58 -8.34 16.41 -4.18
C ASP A 58 -7.23 16.49 -5.25
N LEU A 59 -5.96 16.72 -4.87
CA LEU A 59 -4.87 16.87 -5.84
C LEU A 59 -4.52 15.56 -6.55
N TRP A 60 -4.78 14.43 -5.91
CA TRP A 60 -4.42 13.12 -6.43
C TRP A 60 -5.49 12.08 -6.13
N ALA A 61 -6.15 11.61 -7.19
CA ALA A 61 -7.02 10.45 -7.10
C ALA A 61 -6.19 9.17 -7.33
N ALA A 62 -6.22 8.25 -6.36
CA ALA A 62 -5.54 6.96 -6.51
C ALA A 62 -6.12 6.20 -7.72
N PRO A 63 -5.28 5.63 -8.61
CA PRO A 63 -5.75 4.86 -9.76
C PRO A 63 -6.58 3.61 -9.40
N VAL A 64 -6.30 3.03 -8.23
CA VAL A 64 -7.02 1.88 -7.67
C VAL A 64 -7.38 2.22 -6.21
N PRO A 65 -8.53 2.87 -5.97
CA PRO A 65 -8.98 3.16 -4.61
C PRO A 65 -9.27 1.87 -3.84
N ASP A 66 -9.03 1.90 -2.53
CA ASP A 66 -9.25 0.78 -1.60
C ASP A 66 -8.58 -0.54 -1.99
N TYR A 67 -7.56 -0.46 -2.87
CA TYR A 67 -6.87 -1.60 -3.47
C TYR A 67 -7.80 -2.63 -4.12
N ASN A 68 -9.02 -2.21 -4.46
CA ASN A 68 -10.02 -3.04 -5.09
C ASN A 68 -10.27 -2.54 -6.50
N PHE A 69 -10.30 -3.47 -7.46
CA PHE A 69 -10.68 -3.09 -8.81
C PHE A 69 -12.20 -3.08 -8.87
N ARG A 70 -12.79 -2.06 -9.51
CA ARG A 70 -14.23 -1.96 -9.76
C ARG A 70 -14.86 -3.25 -10.33
N SER A 71 -14.07 -4.10 -10.99
CA SER A 71 -14.52 -5.41 -11.50
C SER A 71 -14.76 -6.48 -10.42
N PHE A 72 -14.22 -6.32 -9.21
CA PHE A 72 -14.31 -7.21 -8.06
C PHE A 72 -15.18 -6.67 -6.91
N GLU A 73 -15.58 -5.40 -6.94
CA GLU A 73 -16.55 -4.81 -6.01
C GLU A 73 -17.87 -5.61 -6.01
N GLY A 74 -18.39 -5.91 -4.80
CA GLY A 74 -19.68 -6.58 -4.60
C GLY A 74 -19.70 -8.11 -4.78
N LYS A 75 -18.56 -8.76 -5.05
CA LYS A 75 -18.50 -10.19 -5.42
C LYS A 75 -18.05 -11.15 -4.30
N GLY A 76 -18.19 -10.76 -3.04
CA GLY A 76 -17.91 -11.57 -1.85
C GLY A 76 -16.48 -11.43 -1.29
N LEU A 77 -16.33 -11.69 0.01
CA LEU A 77 -15.10 -11.47 0.81
C LEU A 77 -13.84 -12.04 0.16
N THR A 78 -13.91 -13.25 -0.41
CA THR A 78 -12.78 -13.94 -1.03
C THR A 78 -12.22 -13.19 -2.24
N ARG A 79 -13.08 -12.55 -3.04
CA ARG A 79 -12.64 -11.77 -4.21
C ARG A 79 -12.01 -10.44 -3.84
N SER A 80 -12.49 -9.81 -2.77
CA SER A 80 -11.87 -8.59 -2.24
C SER A 80 -10.45 -8.86 -1.71
N ILE A 81 -10.25 -9.96 -0.98
CA ILE A 81 -8.92 -10.37 -0.50
C ILE A 81 -7.97 -10.65 -1.68
N LEU A 82 -8.45 -11.35 -2.71
CA LEU A 82 -7.65 -11.62 -3.90
C LEU A 82 -7.30 -10.33 -4.67
N ALA A 83 -8.24 -9.39 -4.80
CA ALA A 83 -7.99 -8.09 -5.42
C ALA A 83 -6.93 -7.31 -4.65
N TYR A 84 -6.99 -7.32 -3.31
CA TYR A 84 -6.02 -6.67 -2.44
C TYR A 84 -4.61 -7.27 -2.60
N ILE A 85 -4.47 -8.60 -2.56
CA ILE A 85 -3.19 -9.28 -2.77
C ILE A 85 -2.64 -8.98 -4.16
N PHE A 86 -3.51 -9.01 -5.18
CA PHE A 86 -3.10 -8.73 -6.56
C PHE A 86 -2.64 -7.28 -6.75
N SER A 87 -3.31 -6.32 -6.11
CA SER A 87 -2.90 -4.92 -6.06
C SER A 87 -1.49 -4.76 -5.45
N GLY A 88 -1.22 -5.45 -4.33
CA GLY A 88 0.11 -5.51 -3.72
C GLY A 88 1.17 -6.08 -4.67
N CYS A 89 0.88 -7.20 -5.34
CA CYS A 89 1.80 -7.79 -6.32
C CYS A 89 2.08 -6.85 -7.51
N LEU A 90 1.06 -6.16 -8.02
CA LEU A 90 1.22 -5.17 -9.09
C LEU A 90 2.10 -3.99 -8.64
N GLY A 91 1.87 -3.48 -7.43
CA GLY A 91 2.70 -2.41 -6.85
C GLY A 91 4.17 -2.81 -6.73
N VAL A 92 4.45 -4.01 -6.18
CA VAL A 92 5.82 -4.55 -6.09
C VAL A 92 6.45 -4.70 -7.48
N GLY A 93 5.71 -5.26 -8.45
CA GLY A 93 6.17 -5.41 -9.82
C GLY A 93 6.52 -4.06 -10.47
N LEU A 94 5.70 -3.04 -10.24
CA LEU A 94 5.94 -1.68 -10.73
C LEU A 94 7.19 -1.06 -10.10
N ILE A 95 7.40 -1.22 -8.78
CA ILE A 95 8.59 -0.73 -8.08
C ILE A 95 9.85 -1.38 -8.64
N ILE A 96 9.85 -2.70 -8.85
CA ILE A 96 10.98 -3.43 -9.44
C ILE A 96 11.24 -2.91 -10.85
N LEU A 97 10.21 -2.77 -11.68
CA LEU A 97 10.34 -2.28 -13.04
C LEU A 97 10.97 -0.88 -13.08
N VAL A 98 10.44 0.07 -12.30
CA VAL A 98 10.97 1.43 -12.23
C VAL A 98 12.41 1.43 -11.74
N SER A 99 12.73 0.66 -10.70
CA SER A 99 14.09 0.55 -10.15
C SER A 99 15.08 0.04 -11.21
N LEU A 100 14.68 -0.98 -12.00
CA LEU A 100 15.51 -1.51 -13.08
C LEU A 100 15.69 -0.50 -14.22
N LEU A 101 14.63 0.23 -14.59
CA LEU A 101 14.70 1.25 -15.64
C LEU A 101 15.62 2.41 -15.23
N VAL A 102 15.48 2.90 -13.99
CA VAL A 102 16.35 3.95 -13.43
C VAL A 102 17.80 3.46 -13.35
N GLY A 103 18.03 2.25 -12.83
CA GLY A 103 19.36 1.65 -12.77
C GLY A 103 20.01 1.52 -14.15
N LYS A 104 19.26 1.05 -15.15
CA LYS A 104 19.73 0.95 -16.54
C LYS A 104 20.04 2.31 -17.15
N TYR A 105 19.24 3.34 -16.85
CA TYR A 105 19.48 4.69 -17.35
C TYR A 105 20.72 5.32 -16.72
N LEU A 106 20.93 5.14 -15.41
CA LEU A 106 22.09 5.67 -14.70
C LEU A 106 23.39 4.95 -15.10
N SER A 107 23.37 3.63 -15.20
CA SER A 107 24.55 2.83 -15.62
C SER A 107 25.00 3.11 -17.06
N ARG A 108 24.14 3.68 -17.91
CA ARG A 108 24.52 4.11 -19.26
C ARG A 108 25.34 5.40 -19.29
N LYS A 109 25.40 6.16 -18.19
CA LYS A 109 26.14 7.43 -18.10
C LYS A 109 27.58 7.29 -17.60
N ASP A 110 27.96 6.11 -17.11
CA ASP A 110 29.35 5.77 -16.81
C ASP A 110 29.90 4.86 -17.92
N PRO A 111 30.46 5.41 -19.01
CA PRO A 111 31.33 4.65 -19.87
C PRO A 111 32.69 4.51 -19.16
N ASP A 112 33.10 3.28 -18.89
CA ASP A 112 34.51 2.95 -18.63
C ASP A 112 35.39 3.39 -19.82
#